data_AF-A0A4R8DEN0-F1
#
_entry.id   AF-A0A4R8DEN0-F1
#
_cell.length_a   1.000
_cell.length_b   1.000
_cell.length_c   1.000
_cell.angle_alpha   90.00
_cell.angle_beta   90.00
_cell.angle_gamma   90.00
#
_symmetry.space_group_name_H-M   'P 1'
#
loop_
_entity.id
_entity.type
_entity.pdbx_description
1 polymer ?
#
loop_
_entity_poly.entity_id
_entity_poly.type
_entity_poly.pdbx_seq_one_letter_code
_entity_poly.pdbx_strand_id
1 'polypeptide(L)'
;MNEDEDHRIEQAAREAAEAQAEQIQADVEDAKADPAVQEEWIRQSNLMYGGLAAAGLVVVQPFLTVSPLDLTAKICVIAFAVSIPLLAALLLLNRQEAFRHRVTSSRLVGVAKAIAQASAFVGLTAAFWHITMTAGIVFLLVAFFAVTVHSSGYVHLEYDGTFRSRFPRRRA
;
A
#
# COMPACT_ATOMS: atom_id res chain seq x y z
N MET A 1 -0.20 -21.96 45.21
CA MET A 1 -0.50 -21.43 43.87
C MET A 1 -1.04 -22.60 43.10
N ASN A 2 -2.31 -22.56 42.71
CA ASN A 2 -3.06 -23.72 42.24
C ASN A 2 -3.00 -23.74 40.71
N GLU A 3 -2.32 -24.73 40.12
CA GLU A 3 -2.09 -24.82 38.67
C GLU A 3 -3.40 -24.78 37.86
N ASP A 4 -4.50 -25.26 38.45
CA ASP A 4 -5.84 -25.23 37.85
C ASP A 4 -6.43 -23.81 37.71
N GLU A 5 -6.02 -22.87 38.57
CA GLU A 5 -6.51 -21.49 38.54
C GLU A 5 -5.80 -20.67 37.46
N ASP A 6 -4.48 -20.88 37.32
CA ASP A 6 -3.67 -20.27 36.25
C ASP A 6 -4.13 -20.75 34.86
N HIS A 7 -4.43 -22.04 34.69
CA HIS A 7 -4.96 -22.55 33.43
C HIS A 7 -6.31 -21.96 33.03
N ARG A 8 -7.19 -21.68 34.01
CA ARG A 8 -8.50 -21.05 33.73
C ARG A 8 -8.36 -19.58 33.36
N ILE A 9 -7.41 -18.87 33.98
CA ILE A 9 -7.09 -17.48 33.63
C ILE A 9 -6.51 -17.43 32.20
N GLU A 10 -5.60 -18.34 31.85
CA GLU A 10 -5.02 -18.39 30.51
C GLU A 10 -6.06 -18.75 29.44
N GLN A 11 -6.97 -19.68 29.73
CA GLN A 11 -8.08 -20.03 28.82
C GLN A 11 -9.04 -18.85 28.62
N ALA A 12 -9.46 -18.19 29.70
CA ALA A 12 -10.32 -17.02 29.62
C ALA A 12 -9.66 -15.86 28.85
N ALA A 13 -8.34 -15.68 28.99
CA ALA A 13 -7.58 -14.69 28.23
C ALA A 13 -7.52 -15.02 26.73
N ARG A 14 -7.34 -16.29 26.37
CA ARG A 14 -7.37 -16.75 24.97
C ARG A 14 -8.75 -16.57 24.34
N GLU A 15 -9.81 -16.97 25.04
CA GLU A 15 -11.20 -16.80 24.57
C GLU A 15 -11.55 -15.31 24.38
N ALA A 16 -11.11 -14.43 25.30
CA ALA A 16 -11.30 -12.99 25.15
C ALA A 16 -10.50 -12.41 23.97
N ALA A 17 -9.27 -12.89 23.74
CA ALA A 17 -8.45 -12.46 22.61
C ALA A 17 -9.03 -12.94 21.27
N GLU A 18 -9.57 -14.16 21.21
CA GLU A 18 -10.24 -14.71 20.03
C GLU A 18 -11.53 -13.93 19.73
N ALA A 19 -12.37 -13.67 20.74
CA ALA A 19 -13.58 -12.88 20.58
C ALA A 19 -13.29 -11.42 20.14
N GLN A 20 -12.22 -10.81 20.66
CA GLN A 20 -11.77 -9.50 20.19
C GLN A 20 -11.26 -9.56 18.76
N ALA A 21 -10.48 -10.58 18.39
CA ALA A 21 -9.99 -10.74 17.02
C ALA A 21 -11.16 -10.93 16.03
N GLU A 22 -12.19 -11.67 16.42
CA GLU A 22 -13.40 -11.89 15.61
C GLU A 22 -14.20 -10.59 15.45
N GLN A 23 -14.38 -9.81 16.54
CA GLN A 23 -15.00 -8.48 16.46
C GLN A 23 -14.20 -7.52 15.56
N ILE A 24 -12.87 -7.49 15.70
CA ILE A 24 -12.01 -6.64 14.87
C ILE A 24 -12.15 -7.04 13.39
N GLN A 25 -12.19 -8.35 13.08
CA GLN A 25 -12.40 -8.81 11.71
C GLN A 25 -13.78 -8.39 11.18
N ALA A 26 -14.83 -8.53 11.97
CA ALA A 26 -16.18 -8.11 11.59
C ALA A 26 -16.26 -6.59 11.32
N ASP A 27 -15.70 -5.78 12.22
CA ASP A 27 -15.64 -4.32 12.07
C ASP A 27 -14.83 -3.92 10.83
N VAL A 28 -13.75 -4.63 10.52
CA VAL A 28 -12.93 -4.40 9.32
C VAL A 28 -13.70 -4.76 8.04
N GLU A 29 -14.45 -5.86 8.02
CA GLU A 29 -15.26 -6.23 6.86
C GLU A 29 -16.43 -5.26 6.65
N ASP A 30 -17.10 -4.80 7.71
CA ASP A 30 -18.14 -3.77 7.64
C ASP A 30 -17.55 -2.44 7.17
N ALA A 31 -16.37 -2.04 7.65
CA ALA A 31 -15.68 -0.84 7.19
C ALA A 31 -15.26 -0.94 5.72
N LYS A 32 -14.83 -2.12 5.25
CA LYS A 32 -14.54 -2.37 3.82
C LYS A 32 -15.80 -2.30 2.95
N ALA A 33 -16.96 -2.68 3.51
CA ALA A 33 -18.24 -2.62 2.81
C ALA A 33 -18.80 -1.20 2.69
N ASP A 34 -18.30 -0.23 3.48
CA ASP A 34 -18.72 1.17 3.40
C ASP A 34 -18.30 1.79 2.05
N PRO A 35 -19.25 2.26 1.22
CA PRO A 35 -18.95 2.88 -0.06
C PRO A 35 -18.06 4.12 0.05
N ALA A 36 -18.13 4.89 1.14
CA ALA A 36 -17.26 6.05 1.35
C ALA A 36 -15.79 5.63 1.57
N VAL A 37 -15.57 4.52 2.28
CA VAL A 37 -14.23 3.95 2.50
C VAL A 37 -13.67 3.39 1.18
N GLN A 38 -14.50 2.73 0.37
CA GLN A 38 -14.08 2.24 -0.95
C GLN A 38 -13.71 3.38 -1.90
N GLU A 39 -14.47 4.46 -1.93
CA GLU A 39 -14.18 5.62 -2.79
C GLU A 39 -12.84 6.28 -2.43
N GLU A 40 -12.57 6.45 -1.13
CA GLU A 40 -11.29 6.98 -0.66
C GLU A 40 -10.13 6.07 -1.05
N TRP A 41 -10.30 4.76 -0.88
CA TRP A 41 -9.26 3.78 -1.23
C TRP A 41 -8.95 3.77 -2.74
N ILE A 42 -9.98 3.92 -3.58
CA ILE A 42 -9.81 4.07 -5.03
C ILE A 42 -9.10 5.38 -5.36
N ARG A 43 -9.45 6.50 -4.69
CA ARG A 43 -8.79 7.79 -4.87
C ARG A 43 -7.29 7.71 -4.55
N GLN A 44 -6.94 7.13 -3.40
CA GLN A 44 -5.54 6.94 -3.00
C GLN A 44 -4.78 6.05 -3.98
N SER A 45 -5.39 4.94 -4.40
CA SER A 45 -4.78 4.03 -5.39
C SER A 45 -4.55 4.73 -6.73
N ASN A 46 -5.48 5.56 -7.19
CA ASN A 46 -5.32 6.34 -8.42
C ASN A 46 -4.19 7.37 -8.33
N LEU A 47 -4.05 8.07 -7.20
CA LEU A 47 -2.96 9.00 -6.96
C LEU A 47 -1.61 8.28 -7.00
N MET A 48 -1.52 7.11 -6.36
CA MET A 48 -0.31 6.30 -6.35
C MET A 48 0.05 5.78 -7.74
N TYR A 49 -0.90 5.16 -8.46
CA TYR A 49 -0.63 4.62 -9.81
C TYR A 49 -0.28 5.73 -10.80
N GLY A 50 -1.04 6.83 -10.79
CA GLY A 50 -0.79 7.98 -11.65
C GLY A 50 0.55 8.65 -11.34
N GLY A 51 0.85 8.84 -10.05
CA GLY A 51 2.11 9.43 -9.59
C GLY A 51 3.33 8.60 -9.98
N LEU A 52 3.29 7.28 -9.77
CA LEU A 52 4.38 6.37 -10.16
C LEU A 52 4.57 6.32 -11.69
N ALA A 53 3.48 6.27 -12.45
CA ALA A 53 3.56 6.27 -13.92
C ALA A 53 4.14 7.59 -14.45
N ALA A 54 3.70 8.73 -13.91
CA ALA A 54 4.22 10.05 -14.28
C ALA A 54 5.70 10.21 -13.92
N ALA A 55 6.09 9.80 -12.70
CA ALA A 55 7.48 9.80 -12.27
C ALA A 55 8.35 8.93 -13.19
N GLY A 56 7.88 7.72 -13.51
CA GLY A 56 8.58 6.84 -14.44
C GLY A 56 8.76 7.45 -15.84
N LEU A 57 7.72 8.09 -16.37
CA LEU A 57 7.79 8.75 -17.68
C LEU A 57 8.84 9.86 -17.71
N VAL A 58 8.90 10.70 -16.67
CA VAL A 58 9.90 11.77 -16.55
C VAL A 58 11.31 11.20 -16.38
N VAL A 59 11.47 10.18 -15.54
CA VAL A 59 12.78 9.57 -15.23
C VAL A 59 13.37 8.83 -16.43
N VAL A 60 12.55 8.20 -17.26
CA VAL A 60 13.02 7.43 -18.43
C VAL A 60 13.51 8.31 -19.57
N GLN A 61 12.95 9.51 -19.75
CA GLN A 61 13.28 10.40 -20.86
C GLN A 61 14.79 10.58 -21.13
N PRO A 62 15.64 10.94 -20.15
CA PRO A 62 17.06 11.12 -20.39
C PRO A 62 17.77 9.82 -20.82
N PHE A 63 17.26 8.65 -20.45
CA PHE A 63 17.86 7.36 -20.83
C PHE A 63 17.51 6.93 -22.25
N LEU A 64 16.49 7.53 -22.89
CA LEU A 64 16.14 7.21 -24.28
C LEU A 64 17.00 7.96 -25.29
N THR A 65 17.69 9.02 -24.87
CA THR A 65 18.48 9.89 -25.75
C THR A 65 19.98 9.64 -25.63
N VAL A 66 20.44 9.09 -24.51
CA VAL A 66 21.85 8.80 -24.27
C VAL A 66 22.22 7.44 -24.89
N SER A 67 23.38 7.34 -25.51
CA SER A 67 23.98 6.06 -25.89
C SER A 67 25.50 6.13 -25.80
N PRO A 68 26.17 5.09 -25.26
CA PRO A 68 25.62 3.82 -24.76
C PRO A 68 25.04 3.92 -23.34
N LEU A 69 24.03 3.11 -23.03
CA LEU A 69 23.53 2.95 -21.65
C LEU A 69 24.42 1.98 -20.88
N ASP A 70 24.75 2.34 -19.65
CA ASP A 70 25.32 1.42 -18.68
C ASP A 70 24.27 0.41 -18.19
N LEU A 71 24.70 -0.55 -17.37
CA LEU A 71 23.83 -1.64 -16.89
C LEU A 71 22.67 -1.12 -16.03
N THR A 72 22.91 -0.14 -15.17
CA THR A 72 21.91 0.43 -14.26
C THR A 72 20.84 1.22 -15.02
N ALA A 73 21.21 2.02 -16.03
CA ALA A 73 20.24 2.68 -16.89
C ALA A 73 19.40 1.68 -17.70
N LYS A 74 20.00 0.59 -18.20
CA LYS A 74 19.24 -0.48 -18.89
C LYS A 74 18.20 -1.12 -17.98
N ILE A 75 18.57 -1.43 -16.73
CA ILE A 75 17.64 -1.97 -15.72
C ILE A 75 16.49 -0.98 -15.49
N CYS A 76 16.79 0.31 -15.34
CA CYS A 76 15.78 1.35 -15.17
C CYS A 76 14.77 1.38 -16.32
N VAL A 77 15.24 1.41 -17.56
CA VAL A 77 14.37 1.47 -18.75
C VAL A 77 13.49 0.22 -18.87
N ILE A 78 14.05 -0.98 -18.66
CA ILE A 78 13.27 -2.23 -18.70
C ILE A 78 12.20 -2.24 -17.60
N ALA A 79 12.57 -1.83 -16.38
CA ALA A 79 11.65 -1.80 -15.25
C ALA A 79 10.45 -0.87 -15.52
N PHE A 80 10.68 0.31 -16.09
CA PHE A 80 9.60 1.24 -16.45
C PHE A 80 8.82 0.83 -17.70
N ALA A 81 9.43 0.12 -18.65
CA ALA A 81 8.72 -0.47 -19.78
C ALA A 81 7.63 -1.47 -19.33
N VAL A 82 7.86 -2.17 -18.22
CA VAL A 82 6.86 -3.05 -17.59
C VAL A 82 5.89 -2.26 -16.70
N SER A 83 6.42 -1.37 -15.87
CA SER A 83 5.63 -0.67 -14.86
C SER A 83 4.60 0.30 -15.44
N ILE A 84 4.99 1.15 -16.41
CA ILE A 84 4.11 2.23 -16.91
C ILE A 84 2.81 1.65 -17.53
N PRO A 85 2.85 0.65 -18.44
CA PRO A 85 1.63 0.09 -19.01
C PRO A 85 0.74 -0.56 -17.96
N LEU A 86 1.33 -1.28 -16.99
CA LEU A 86 0.56 -1.93 -15.92
C LEU A 86 -0.11 -0.90 -14.99
N LEU A 87 0.61 0.14 -14.57
CA LEU A 87 0.06 1.22 -13.75
C LEU A 87 -1.05 1.98 -14.49
N ALA A 88 -0.89 2.24 -15.79
CA ALA A 88 -1.91 2.87 -16.62
C ALA A 88 -3.18 2.00 -16.73
N ALA A 89 -3.02 0.69 -16.95
CA ALA A 89 -4.13 -0.26 -16.98
C ALA A 89 -4.86 -0.33 -15.63
N LEU A 90 -4.13 -0.37 -14.51
CA LEU A 90 -4.70 -0.38 -13.16
C LEU A 90 -5.42 0.94 -12.84
N LEU A 91 -4.89 2.09 -13.28
CA LEU A 91 -5.55 3.38 -13.12
C LEU A 91 -6.86 3.44 -13.92
N LEU A 92 -6.85 2.94 -15.16
CA LEU A 92 -8.07 2.86 -15.97
C LEU A 92 -9.09 1.91 -15.33
N LEU A 93 -8.65 0.77 -14.81
CA LEU A 93 -9.51 -0.18 -14.10
C LEU A 93 -10.16 0.48 -12.87
N ASN A 94 -9.38 1.11 -12.00
CA ASN A 94 -9.89 1.83 -10.83
C ASN A 94 -10.89 2.93 -11.20
N ARG A 95 -10.67 3.65 -12.31
CA ARG A 95 -11.63 4.64 -12.82
C ARG A 95 -12.96 4.00 -13.25
N GLN A 96 -12.91 2.81 -13.85
CA GLN A 96 -14.11 2.04 -14.21
C GLN A 96 -14.83 1.51 -12.97
N GLU A 97 -14.09 1.07 -11.95
CA GLU A 97 -14.66 0.60 -10.68
C GLU A 97 -15.34 1.73 -9.90
N ALA A 98 -14.70 2.91 -9.84
CA ALA A 98 -15.31 4.11 -9.27
C ALA A 98 -16.61 4.47 -9.98
N PHE A 99 -16.63 4.42 -11.32
CA PHE A 99 -17.83 4.73 -12.10
C PHE A 99 -18.96 3.70 -11.91
N ARG A 100 -18.63 2.43 -11.66
CA ARG A 100 -19.61 1.35 -11.50
C ARG A 100 -19.96 1.01 -10.05
N HIS A 101 -19.36 1.68 -9.07
CA HIS A 101 -19.50 1.38 -7.63
C HIS A 101 -19.32 -0.12 -7.30
N ARG A 102 -18.42 -0.81 -8.02
CA ARG A 102 -18.06 -2.21 -7.76
C ARG A 102 -16.56 -2.39 -7.92
N VAL A 103 -15.92 -2.81 -6.83
CA VAL A 103 -14.50 -3.17 -6.79
C VAL A 103 -14.33 -4.60 -7.31
N THR A 104 -13.38 -4.83 -8.22
CA THR A 104 -13.04 -6.19 -8.64
C THR A 104 -12.09 -6.83 -7.61
N SER A 105 -12.45 -8.00 -7.08
CA SER A 105 -11.60 -8.76 -6.14
C SER A 105 -10.66 -9.74 -6.84
N SER A 106 -10.35 -9.52 -8.12
CA SER A 106 -9.59 -10.46 -8.93
C SER A 106 -8.14 -10.59 -8.47
N ARG A 107 -7.68 -11.84 -8.22
CA ARG A 107 -6.29 -12.15 -7.87
C ARG A 107 -5.29 -11.64 -8.90
N LEU A 108 -5.69 -11.60 -10.18
CA LEU A 108 -4.85 -11.08 -11.26
C LEU A 108 -4.52 -9.60 -11.06
N VAL A 109 -5.48 -8.81 -10.57
CA VAL A 109 -5.27 -7.38 -10.29
C VAL A 109 -4.30 -7.20 -9.13
N GLY A 110 -4.40 -8.02 -8.10
CA GLY A 110 -3.43 -8.04 -7.00
C GLY A 110 -2.01 -8.33 -7.46
N VAL A 111 -1.83 -9.35 -8.30
CA VAL A 111 -0.52 -9.71 -8.87
C VAL A 111 0.00 -8.60 -9.79
N ALA A 112 -0.84 -8.07 -10.68
CA ALA A 112 -0.48 -6.96 -11.56
C ALA A 112 -0.04 -5.72 -10.78
N LYS A 113 -0.75 -5.38 -9.70
CA LYS A 113 -0.39 -4.29 -8.78
C LYS A 113 0.98 -4.50 -8.16
N ALA A 114 1.24 -5.69 -7.62
CA ALA A 114 2.53 -6.02 -7.01
C ALA A 114 3.69 -5.91 -8.02
N ILE A 115 3.52 -6.47 -9.21
CA ILE A 115 4.52 -6.39 -10.29
C ILE A 115 4.74 -4.93 -10.70
N ALA A 116 3.67 -4.18 -10.96
CA ALA A 116 3.75 -2.79 -11.42
C ALA A 116 4.50 -1.89 -10.43
N GLN A 117 4.18 -2.01 -9.14
CA GLN A 117 4.79 -1.21 -8.08
C GLN A 117 6.23 -1.62 -7.80
N ALA A 118 6.52 -2.93 -7.74
CA ALA A 118 7.87 -3.43 -7.55
C ALA A 118 8.79 -3.01 -8.71
N SER A 119 8.32 -3.13 -9.95
CA SER A 119 9.05 -2.65 -11.12
C SER A 119 9.26 -1.14 -11.10
N ALA A 120 8.26 -0.34 -10.70
CA ALA A 120 8.43 1.11 -10.56
C ALA A 120 9.53 1.46 -9.54
N PHE A 121 9.51 0.78 -8.39
CA PHE A 121 10.47 1.01 -7.32
C PHE A 121 11.90 0.64 -7.72
N VAL A 122 12.06 -0.50 -8.40
CA VAL A 122 13.34 -0.92 -8.99
C VAL A 122 13.83 0.11 -10.02
N GLY A 123 12.93 0.58 -10.89
CA GLY A 123 13.24 1.60 -11.89
C GLY A 123 13.74 2.91 -11.27
N LEU A 124 13.03 3.43 -10.27
CA LEU A 124 13.44 4.64 -9.54
C LEU A 124 14.80 4.45 -8.86
N THR A 125 14.99 3.33 -8.15
CA THR A 125 16.26 3.04 -7.46
C THR A 125 17.42 2.97 -8.46
N ALA A 126 17.23 2.28 -9.58
CA ALA A 126 18.22 2.15 -10.64
C ALA A 126 18.57 3.51 -11.27
N ALA A 127 17.59 4.40 -11.43
CA ALA A 127 17.83 5.76 -11.93
C ALA A 127 18.76 6.57 -11.00
N PHE A 128 18.54 6.52 -9.69
CA PHE A 128 19.43 7.20 -8.73
C PHE A 128 20.82 6.56 -8.70
N TRP A 129 20.89 5.23 -8.78
CA TRP A 129 22.16 4.49 -8.80
C TRP A 129 22.99 4.77 -10.05
N HIS A 130 22.34 5.00 -11.20
CA HIS A 130 22.99 5.43 -12.43
C HIS A 130 23.66 6.80 -12.28
N ILE A 131 23.05 7.73 -11.53
CA ILE A 131 23.65 9.04 -11.26
C ILE A 131 24.87 8.87 -10.34
N THR A 132 24.67 8.32 -9.13
CA THR A 132 25.75 7.99 -8.20
C THR A 132 25.34 6.87 -7.25
N MET A 133 26.32 6.09 -6.80
CA MET A 133 26.16 5.08 -5.74
C MET A 133 25.51 5.67 -4.47
N THR A 134 25.98 6.85 -4.03
CA THR A 134 25.49 7.51 -2.82
C THR A 134 24.03 7.94 -2.95
N ALA A 135 23.61 8.46 -4.10
CA ALA A 135 22.21 8.85 -4.32
C ALA A 135 21.27 7.64 -4.22
N GLY A 136 21.68 6.49 -4.76
CA GLY A 136 20.93 5.24 -4.64
C GLY A 136 20.74 4.79 -3.19
N ILE A 137 21.80 4.84 -2.37
CA ILE A 137 21.73 4.48 -0.94
C ILE A 137 20.81 5.45 -0.18
N VAL A 138 20.96 6.76 -0.41
CA VAL A 138 20.12 7.78 0.23
C VAL A 138 18.65 7.57 -0.13
N PHE A 139 18.35 7.30 -1.41
CA PHE A 139 16.98 7.01 -1.84
C PHE A 139 16.37 5.83 -1.10
N LEU A 140 17.11 4.71 -0.96
CA LEU A 140 16.62 3.53 -0.24
C LEU A 140 16.38 3.79 1.25
N LEU A 141 17.29 4.49 1.92
CA LEU A 141 17.15 4.82 3.35
C LEU A 141 15.94 5.73 3.58
N VAL A 142 15.76 6.74 2.73
CA VAL A 142 14.62 7.66 2.82
C VAL A 142 13.31 6.95 2.46
N ALA A 143 13.30 6.09 1.44
CA ALA A 143 12.12 5.29 1.09
C ALA A 143 11.70 4.37 2.24
N PHE A 144 12.67 3.69 2.88
CA PHE A 144 12.42 2.86 4.06
C PHE A 144 11.88 3.68 5.24
N PHE A 145 12.48 4.85 5.50
CA PHE A 145 11.99 5.78 6.52
C PHE A 145 10.55 6.28 6.22
N ALA A 146 10.24 6.57 4.96
CA ALA A 146 8.90 6.98 4.56
C ALA A 146 7.85 5.87 4.80
N VAL A 147 8.19 4.60 4.50
CA VAL A 147 7.32 3.45 4.76
C VAL A 147 7.07 3.27 6.26
N THR A 148 8.10 3.39 7.09
CA THR A 148 7.98 3.28 8.55
C THR A 148 7.13 4.42 9.14
N VAL A 149 7.33 5.67 8.69
CA VAL A 149 6.47 6.80 9.07
C VAL A 149 5.02 6.56 8.65
N HIS A 150 4.79 6.13 7.41
CA HIS A 150 3.45 5.86 6.90
C HIS A 150 2.75 4.75 7.71
N SER A 151 3.46 3.67 8.01
CA SER A 151 2.95 2.58 8.85
C SER A 151 2.61 3.06 10.27
N SER A 152 3.47 3.87 10.89
CA SER A 152 3.19 4.43 12.23
C SER A 152 1.97 5.35 12.26
N GLY A 153 1.76 6.13 11.19
CA GLY A 153 0.60 7.00 11.05
C GLY A 153 -0.71 6.20 10.98
N TYR A 154 -0.72 5.07 10.27
CA TYR A 154 -1.86 4.16 10.24
C TYR A 154 -2.16 3.56 11.62
N VAL A 155 -1.14 3.07 12.32
CA VAL A 155 -1.30 2.48 13.67
C VAL A 155 -1.86 3.51 14.65
N HIS A 156 -1.41 4.77 14.58
CA HIS A 156 -1.92 5.81 15.48
C HIS A 156 -3.40 6.14 15.23
N LEU A 157 -3.86 6.12 13.97
CA LEU A 157 -5.27 6.35 13.63
C LEU A 157 -6.18 5.21 14.08
N GLU A 158 -5.71 3.96 14.07
CA GLU A 158 -6.46 2.81 14.58
C GLU A 158 -6.59 2.83 16.12
N TYR A 159 -5.56 3.29 16.83
CA TYR A 159 -5.57 3.39 18.30
C TYR A 159 -6.42 4.55 18.84
N ASP A 160 -6.52 5.68 18.14
CA ASP A 160 -7.38 6.80 18.58
C ASP A 160 -8.87 6.58 18.25
N GLY A 161 -9.18 5.72 17.28
CA GLY A 161 -10.57 5.34 16.93
C GLY A 161 -11.31 4.64 18.08
N THR A 162 -10.60 3.87 18.92
CA THR A 162 -11.16 3.22 20.11
C THR A 162 -11.53 4.19 21.23
N PHE A 163 -11.08 5.46 21.17
CA PHE A 163 -11.46 6.47 22.16
C PHE A 163 -12.88 7.02 21.94
N ARG A 164 -13.42 6.92 20.71
CA ARG A 164 -14.76 7.42 20.37
C ARG A 164 -15.90 6.46 20.73
N SER A 165 -15.62 5.19 21.03
CA SER A 165 -16.65 4.23 21.47
C SER A 165 -17.11 4.45 22.93
N ARG A 166 -16.44 5.35 23.68
CA ARG A 166 -16.78 5.64 25.09
C ARG A 166 -17.95 6.61 25.30
N PHE A 167 -18.52 7.17 24.22
CA PHE A 167 -19.70 8.03 24.34
C PHE A 167 -20.93 7.30 23.79
N PRO A 168 -21.89 6.89 24.65
CA PRO A 168 -23.16 6.37 24.18
C PRO A 168 -23.86 7.45 23.38
N ARG A 169 -24.30 7.12 22.16
CA ARG A 169 -25.27 7.91 21.39
C ARG A 169 -26.50 8.11 22.28
N ARG A 170 -26.63 9.31 22.86
CA ARG A 170 -27.86 9.73 23.53
C ARG A 170 -28.94 9.80 22.44
N ARG A 171 -29.84 8.82 22.44
CA ARG A 171 -31.06 8.86 21.61
C ARG A 171 -31.83 10.11 22.01
N ALA A 172 -32.09 10.99 21.04
CA ALA A 172 -33.10 12.04 21.13
C ALA A 172 -34.37 11.54 20.44
#